data_AF-X1JCX4-F1
#
_entry.id   AF-X1JCX4-F1
#
_cell.length_a   1.000
_cell.length_b   1.000
_cell.length_c   1.000
_cell.angle_alpha   90.00
_cell.angle_beta   90.00
_cell.angle_gamma   90.00
#
_symmetry.space_group_name_H-M   'P 1'
#
loop_
_entity.id
_entity.type
_entity.pdbx_description
1 polymer ?
#
loop_
_entity_poly.entity_id
_entity_poly.type
_entity_poly.pdbx_seq_one_letter_code
_entity_poly.pdbx_strand_id
1 'polypeptide(L)'
;SLMELGGGTTTELAKSLFPCIDEYKLKKDENKIRYRLNRMLKKDLLERNSYNYKVNVERVFLTDAVLQLGIGVDVSMGMILVIYPEGEELLMRQISFEEIHKNSNQIFGERINKKD
;
A
#
# COMPACT_ATOMS: atom_id res chain seq x y z
N SER A 1 -0.37 -0.08 7.12
CA SER A 1 -1.25 0.65 6.16
C SER A 1 -2.72 0.39 6.47
N LEU A 2 -3.68 1.16 5.94
CA LEU A 2 -5.13 0.94 6.21
C LEU A 2 -5.62 -0.43 5.70
N MET A 3 -4.96 -0.95 4.66
CA MET A 3 -5.13 -2.33 4.20
C MET A 3 -4.68 -3.35 5.26
N GLU A 4 -3.51 -3.16 5.87
CA GLU A 4 -2.99 -4.05 6.92
C GLU A 4 -3.80 -3.96 8.23
N LEU A 5 -4.32 -2.78 8.56
CA LEU A 5 -5.11 -2.56 9.79
C LEU A 5 -6.55 -3.09 9.67
N GLY A 6 -7.03 -3.41 8.46
CA GLY A 6 -8.41 -3.87 8.22
C GLY A 6 -9.50 -2.80 8.44
N GLY A 7 -9.12 -1.61 8.92
CA GLY A 7 -9.96 -0.44 9.14
C GLY A 7 -9.36 0.51 10.17
N GLY A 8 -9.96 1.67 10.35
CA GLY A 8 -9.63 2.59 11.44
C GLY A 8 -10.52 3.81 11.51
N THR A 9 -10.65 4.36 12.71
CA THR A 9 -11.25 5.67 12.96
C THR A 9 -10.35 6.80 12.45
N THR A 10 -10.90 8.00 12.26
CA THR A 10 -10.09 9.18 11.90
C THR A 10 -8.93 9.38 12.88
N THR A 11 -9.17 9.25 14.19
CA THR A 11 -8.14 9.43 15.22
C THR A 11 -7.01 8.40 15.10
N GLU A 12 -7.35 7.11 14.93
CA GLU A 12 -6.35 6.04 14.77
C GLU A 12 -5.51 6.23 13.51
N LEU A 13 -6.16 6.62 12.41
CA LEU A 13 -5.48 6.90 11.15
C LEU A 13 -4.55 8.11 11.26
N ALA A 14 -4.97 9.18 11.94
CA ALA A 14 -4.12 10.35 12.18
C ALA A 14 -2.85 9.95 12.95
N LYS A 15 -3.00 9.17 14.03
CA LYS A 15 -1.87 8.67 14.83
C LYS A 15 -0.94 7.76 14.05
N SER A 16 -1.47 6.96 13.13
CA SER A 16 -0.65 6.05 12.30
C SER A 16 0.12 6.77 11.19
N LEU A 17 -0.42 7.88 10.67
CA LEU A 17 0.13 8.60 9.50
C LEU A 17 0.98 9.82 9.88
N PHE A 18 0.79 10.37 11.08
CA PHE A 18 1.48 11.55 11.54
C PHE A 18 2.04 11.34 12.96
N PRO A 19 3.22 11.91 13.26
CA PRO A 19 3.69 12.00 14.63
C PRO A 19 2.86 13.03 15.38
N CYS A 20 1.75 12.60 15.98
CA CYS A 20 0.89 13.45 16.80
C CYS A 20 1.49 13.61 18.20
N ILE A 21 2.20 14.72 18.42
CA ILE A 21 2.96 14.99 19.66
C ILE A 21 2.03 15.48 20.79
N ASP A 22 0.95 16.18 20.44
CA ASP A 22 -0.02 16.75 21.40
C ASP A 22 -1.47 16.75 20.86
N GLU A 23 -2.43 17.11 21.71
CA GLU A 23 -3.86 17.11 21.39
C GLU A 23 -4.24 18.16 20.32
N TYR A 24 -3.60 19.33 20.34
CA TYR A 24 -3.85 20.38 19.35
C TYR A 24 -3.43 19.92 17.95
N LYS A 25 -2.24 19.31 17.87
CA LYS A 25 -1.67 18.74 16.67
C LYS A 25 -2.51 17.57 16.16
N LEU A 26 -2.98 16.70 17.06
CA LEU A 26 -3.90 15.61 16.73
C LEU A 26 -5.18 16.15 16.06
N LYS A 27 -5.86 17.14 16.66
CA LYS A 27 -7.08 17.73 16.07
C LYS A 27 -6.82 18.33 14.68
N LYS A 28 -5.67 18.99 14.50
CA LYS A 28 -5.27 19.54 13.20
C LYS A 28 -5.07 18.44 12.15
N ASP A 29 -4.38 17.37 12.52
CA ASP A 29 -4.09 16.27 11.61
C ASP A 29 -5.35 15.43 11.32
N GLU A 30 -6.24 15.22 12.28
CA GLU A 30 -7.57 14.63 12.09
C GLU A 30 -8.40 15.41 11.05
N ASN A 31 -8.45 16.73 11.16
CA ASN A 31 -9.16 17.57 10.20
C ASN A 31 -8.55 17.42 8.79
N LYS A 32 -7.22 17.35 8.69
CA LYS A 32 -6.50 17.19 7.42
C LYS A 32 -6.85 15.87 6.72
N ILE A 33 -6.95 14.78 7.47
CA ILE A 33 -7.29 13.48 6.88
C ILE A 33 -8.79 13.28 6.67
N ARG A 34 -9.66 13.87 7.51
CA ARG A 34 -11.12 13.71 7.39
C ARG A 34 -11.59 14.13 6.00
N TYR A 35 -11.05 15.23 5.49
CA TYR A 35 -11.33 15.68 4.12
C TYR A 35 -10.93 14.63 3.06
N ARG A 36 -9.74 14.02 3.21
CA ARG A 36 -9.24 12.98 2.29
C ARG A 36 -10.10 11.72 2.34
N LEU A 37 -10.40 11.23 3.54
CA LEU A 37 -11.25 10.05 3.76
C LEU A 37 -12.64 10.24 3.15
N ASN A 38 -13.26 11.41 3.34
CA ASN A 38 -14.55 11.72 2.74
C ASN A 38 -14.49 11.79 1.21
N ARG A 39 -13.38 12.26 0.60
CA ARG A 39 -13.22 12.17 -0.86
C ARG A 39 -13.08 10.73 -1.34
N MET A 40 -12.39 9.87 -0.59
CA MET A 40 -12.27 8.46 -0.91
C MET A 40 -13.62 7.72 -0.79
N LEU A 41 -14.44 8.05 0.21
CA LEU A 41 -15.82 7.55 0.32
C LEU A 41 -16.68 7.92 -0.90
N LYS A 42 -16.58 9.18 -1.36
CA LYS A 42 -17.32 9.65 -2.56
C LYS A 42 -16.89 8.96 -3.85
N LYS A 43 -15.72 8.32 -3.86
CA LYS A 43 -15.19 7.55 -4.99
C LYS A 43 -15.35 6.05 -4.78
N ASP A 44 -16.09 5.65 -3.75
CA ASP A 44 -16.33 4.26 -3.36
C ASP A 44 -15.04 3.47 -3.02
N LEU A 45 -13.93 4.16 -2.73
CA LEU A 45 -12.65 3.52 -2.41
C LEU A 45 -12.59 3.02 -0.96
N LEU A 46 -13.47 3.55 -0.11
CA LEU A 46 -13.60 3.17 1.29
C LEU A 46 -15.08 2.89 1.57
N GLU A 47 -15.30 2.05 2.57
CA GLU A 47 -16.57 1.90 3.25
C GLU A 47 -16.49 2.58 4.61
N ARG A 48 -17.62 3.07 5.11
CA ARG A 48 -17.71 3.63 6.45
C ARG A 48 -18.80 2.94 7.25
N ASN A 49 -18.41 2.29 8.33
CA ASN A 49 -19.33 1.80 9.35
C ASN A 49 -19.25 2.70 10.59
N SER A 50 -20.28 3.52 10.80
CA SER A 50 -20.35 4.51 11.86
C SER A 50 -19.21 5.53 11.82
N TYR A 51 -18.12 5.30 12.55
CA TYR A 51 -16.93 6.16 12.62
C TYR A 51 -15.65 5.44 12.14
N ASN A 52 -15.78 4.18 11.75
CA ASN A 52 -14.68 3.34 11.28
C ASN A 52 -14.67 3.29 9.74
N TYR A 53 -13.52 3.60 9.15
CA TYR A 53 -13.27 3.56 7.71
C TYR A 53 -12.55 2.27 7.35
N LYS A 54 -13.02 1.57 6.32
CA LYS A 54 -12.42 0.33 5.82
C LYS A 54 -12.16 0.45 4.33
N VAL A 55 -11.14 -0.22 3.82
CA VAL A 55 -10.87 -0.31 2.39
C VAL A 55 -11.98 -1.10 1.70
N ASN A 56 -12.54 -0.55 0.62
CA ASN A 56 -13.40 -1.33 -0.28
C ASN A 56 -12.51 -2.26 -1.11
N VAL A 57 -12.48 -3.54 -0.75
CA VAL A 57 -11.58 -4.53 -1.35
C VAL A 57 -11.93 -4.89 -2.80
N GLU A 58 -13.16 -4.61 -3.24
CA GLU A 58 -13.56 -4.81 -4.63
C GLU A 58 -12.94 -3.75 -5.56
N ARG A 59 -12.60 -2.57 -5.01
CA ARG A 59 -12.06 -1.44 -5.76
C ARG A 59 -10.61 -1.13 -5.48
N VAL A 60 -10.10 -1.55 -4.33
CA VAL A 60 -8.75 -1.20 -3.86
C VAL A 60 -8.10 -2.46 -3.31
N PHE A 61 -7.18 -3.04 -4.08
CA PHE A 61 -6.55 -4.31 -3.75
C PHE A 61 -5.11 -4.40 -4.28
N LEU A 62 -4.37 -5.35 -3.71
CA LEU A 62 -3.04 -5.73 -4.18
C LEU A 62 -3.16 -7.00 -5.02
N THR A 63 -2.43 -7.06 -6.13
CA THR A 63 -2.30 -8.26 -6.96
C THR A 63 -0.87 -8.40 -7.44
N ASP A 64 -0.47 -9.61 -7.81
CA ASP A 64 0.80 -9.81 -8.53
C ASP A 64 0.67 -9.29 -9.96
N ALA A 65 1.72 -8.60 -10.42
CA ALA A 65 1.86 -8.20 -11.81
C ALA A 65 2.78 -9.18 -12.55
N VAL A 66 2.38 -9.56 -13.76
CA VAL A 66 3.14 -10.46 -14.63
C VAL A 66 3.31 -9.80 -15.98
N LEU A 67 4.54 -9.81 -16.50
CA LEU A 67 4.87 -9.40 -17.86
C LEU A 67 4.99 -10.65 -18.73
N GLN A 68 4.08 -10.80 -19.69
CA GLN A 68 4.17 -11.85 -20.69
C GLN A 68 5.11 -11.41 -21.82
N LEU A 69 6.24 -12.09 -21.97
CA LEU A 69 7.17 -11.87 -23.06
C LEU A 69 6.67 -12.59 -24.32
N GLY A 70 6.95 -12.03 -25.50
CA GLY A 70 6.55 -12.60 -26.80
C GLY A 70 7.14 -13.99 -27.12
N ILE A 71 8.00 -14.52 -26.24
CA ILE A 71 8.55 -15.88 -26.27
C ILE A 71 7.72 -16.88 -25.44
N GLY A 72 6.56 -16.47 -24.93
CA GLY A 72 5.67 -17.33 -24.12
C GLY A 72 6.14 -17.54 -22.68
N VAL A 73 6.99 -16.64 -22.17
CA VAL A 73 7.49 -16.68 -20.79
C VAL A 73 6.86 -15.54 -19.99
N ASP A 74 6.35 -15.89 -18.82
CA ASP A 74 5.78 -14.96 -17.85
C ASP A 74 6.84 -14.56 -16.82
N VAL A 75 7.10 -13.25 -16.70
CA VAL A 75 8.05 -12.69 -15.74
C VAL A 75 7.27 -11.98 -14.64
N SER A 76 7.46 -12.42 -13.39
CA SER A 76 6.87 -11.71 -12.24
C SER A 76 7.49 -10.33 -12.09
N MET A 77 6.65 -9.31 -12.01
CA MET A 77 7.01 -7.91 -11.81
C MET A 77 6.79 -7.46 -10.35
N GLY A 78 6.40 -8.38 -9.47
CA GLY A 78 6.07 -8.09 -8.07
C GLY A 78 4.66 -7.55 -7.88
N MET A 79 4.39 -7.03 -6.68
CA MET A 79 3.06 -6.60 -6.27
C MET A 79 2.68 -5.24 -6.85
N ILE A 80 1.43 -5.11 -7.28
CA ILE A 80 0.84 -3.87 -7.77
C ILE A 80 -0.40 -3.52 -6.95
N LEU A 81 -0.51 -2.25 -6.57
CA LEU A 81 -1.73 -1.67 -6.02
C LEU A 81 -2.63 -1.21 -7.16
N VAL A 82 -3.85 -1.73 -7.17
CA VAL A 82 -4.88 -1.41 -8.15
C VAL A 82 -6.01 -0.65 -7.45
N ILE A 83 -6.44 0.45 -8.06
CA ILE A 83 -7.48 1.34 -7.55
C ILE A 83 -8.47 1.63 -8.68
N TYR A 84 -9.75 1.31 -8.45
CA TYR A 84 -10.88 1.57 -9.35
C TYR A 84 -11.84 2.60 -8.74
N PRO A 85 -11.55 3.91 -8.86
CA PRO A 85 -12.44 4.93 -8.33
C PRO A 85 -13.73 5.00 -9.15
N GLU A 86 -14.85 5.30 -8.49
CA GLU A 86 -16.12 5.51 -9.18
C GLU A 86 -16.05 6.71 -10.15
N GLY A 87 -16.38 6.47 -11.43
CA GLY A 87 -16.46 7.52 -12.45
C GLY A 87 -15.11 8.08 -12.94
N GLU A 88 -14.00 7.43 -12.61
CA GLU A 88 -12.64 7.87 -13.00
C GLU A 88 -11.84 6.74 -13.63
N GLU A 89 -10.68 7.08 -14.19
CA GLU A 89 -9.76 6.11 -14.78
C GLU A 89 -9.11 5.21 -13.72
N LEU A 90 -8.77 3.99 -14.14
CA LEU A 90 -8.02 3.02 -13.35
C LEU A 90 -6.64 3.56 -12.98
N LEU A 91 -6.28 3.45 -11.70
CA LEU A 91 -4.95 3.80 -11.21
C LEU A 91 -4.21 2.54 -10.77
N MET A 92 -2.96 2.40 -11.22
CA MET A 92 -2.10 1.28 -10.87
C MET A 92 -0.74 1.78 -10.41
N ARG A 93 -0.20 1.19 -9.34
CA ARG A 93 1.13 1.54 -8.81
C ARG A 93 1.86 0.29 -8.33
N GLN A 94 3.03 0.02 -8.91
CA GLN A 94 3.92 -1.03 -8.42
C GLN A 94 4.40 -0.69 -7.00
N ILE A 95 4.36 -1.69 -6.11
CA ILE A 95 4.89 -1.58 -4.76
C ILE A 95 6.18 -2.39 -4.67
N SER A 96 7.29 -1.70 -4.44
CA SER A 96 8.55 -2.31 -4.07
C SER A 96 8.64 -2.39 -2.54
N PHE A 97 8.68 -3.61 -1.99
CA PHE A 97 9.05 -3.79 -0.58
C PHE A 97 10.57 -3.71 -0.47
N GLU A 98 11.10 -2.70 0.21
CA GLU A 98 12.55 -2.48 0.37
C GLU A 98 13.27 -3.54 1.24
N GLU A 99 12.59 -4.59 1.71
CA GLU A 99 13.12 -5.52 2.73
C GLU A 99 13.40 -6.98 2.27
N ILE A 100 13.44 -7.29 0.97
CA ILE A 100 13.90 -8.64 0.51
C ILE A 100 15.32 -8.62 -0.11
N HIS A 101 16.01 -7.47 -0.16
CA HIS A 101 17.39 -7.40 -0.64
C HIS A 101 18.48 -7.50 0.43
N LYS A 102 18.17 -7.96 1.65
CA LYS A 102 19.20 -8.23 2.68
C LYS A 102 19.78 -9.65 2.66
N ASN A 103 19.20 -10.60 1.94
CA ASN A 103 19.70 -11.99 1.89
C ASN A 103 20.22 -12.48 0.52
N SER A 104 20.16 -11.68 -0.55
CA SER A 104 20.68 -12.09 -1.86
C SER A 104 22.21 -11.91 -2.01
N ASN A 105 22.86 -11.15 -1.11
CA ASN A 105 24.31 -10.89 -1.17
C ASN A 105 25.19 -11.89 -0.38
N GLN A 106 24.62 -12.92 0.25
CA GLN A 106 25.42 -13.98 0.90
C GLN A 106 25.68 -15.21 0.02
N ILE A 107 25.06 -15.33 -1.16
CA ILE A 107 25.20 -16.53 -2.01
C ILE A 107 26.34 -16.38 -3.05
N PHE A 108 26.81 -15.15 -3.30
CA PHE A 108 27.88 -14.89 -4.30
C PHE A 108 29.25 -14.52 -3.71
N GLY A 109 29.40 -14.52 -2.38
CA GLY A 109 30.69 -14.37 -1.72
C GLY A 109 31.33 -15.72 -1.44
N GLU A 110 32.45 -16.01 -2.11
CA GLU A 110 33.44 -17.04 -1.74
C GLU A 110 33.12 -18.51 -2.09
N ARG A 111 32.91 -18.77 -3.38
CA ARG A 111 33.39 -20.01 -4.02
C ARG A 111 34.53 -19.72 -5.00
N ILE A 112 35.59 -19.06 -4.55
CA ILE A 112 36.88 -19.11 -5.25
C ILE A 112 38.00 -19.07 -4.20
N ASN A 113 38.35 -20.23 -3.65
CA ASN A 113 39.72 -20.55 -3.29
C ASN A 113 39.87 -22.07 -3.31
N LYS A 114 40.11 -22.58 -4.51
CA LYS A 114 40.80 -23.86 -4.72
C LYS A 114 41.82 -23.64 -5.83
N LYS A 115 43.06 -24.03 -5.50
CA LYS A 115 44.29 -24.10 -6.32
C LYS A 115 45.03 -22.76 -6.39
N ASP A 116 46.33 -22.69 -6.08
CA ASP A 116 47.40 -23.71 -6.11
C ASP A 116 48.21 -23.77 -4.80
#